data_AF-A0A8J7Y0E2-F1
#
_entry.id   AF-A0A8J7Y0E2-F1
#
_cell.length_a   1.000
_cell.length_b   1.000
_cell.length_c   1.000
_cell.angle_alpha   90.00
_cell.angle_beta   90.00
_cell.angle_gamma   90.00
#
_symmetry.space_group_name_H-M   'P 1'
#
loop_
_entity.id
_entity.type
_entity.pdbx_description
1 polymer ?
#
loop_
_entity_poly.entity_id
_entity_poly.type
_entity_poly.pdbx_seq_one_letter_code
_entity_poly.pdbx_strand_id
1 'polypeptide(L)'
;MKISFSGADLFLSYLQGEATLDEVIDHEAYRVVFSHRDHYGNGLTKKDIENALKGESTPFYGLKNLNENLPRIKNLINTIKKNESEWIKDVSKVFSSLLPEEHITNITVYPIIGYDAGIGLHNAVCMNLNWEPYVNDPHEFLYFIIHECFHVLYERIHRIPPLKEVRTPSGWLSYFNIFVQNEGYAVYAPLHLREERNHLKDRDYVVLFDERRIEEHIKGFLETLEFFEQTQLTFDEYCHYIFGPMRLTYRVGCELVRRIERSYGFEAVKRGIYLDADQFLSTYHHLLTKK
;
A
#
# COMPACT_ATOMS: atom_id res chain seq x y z
N MET A 1 -16.82 -5.82 5.08
CA MET A 1 -15.48 -5.61 5.67
C MET A 1 -15.58 -5.74 7.18
N LYS A 2 -14.53 -6.19 7.87
CA LYS A 2 -14.44 -6.20 9.34
C LYS A 2 -13.02 -5.90 9.81
N ILE A 3 -12.84 -5.40 11.03
CA ILE A 3 -11.53 -5.24 11.67
C ILE A 3 -11.37 -6.34 12.72
N SER A 4 -10.34 -7.19 12.60
CA SER A 4 -10.03 -8.25 13.56
C SER A 4 -8.74 -7.92 14.31
N PHE A 5 -8.85 -7.63 15.60
CA PHE A 5 -7.70 -7.32 16.46
C PHE A 5 -6.87 -8.55 16.86
N SER A 6 -7.28 -9.76 16.43
CA SER A 6 -6.67 -11.03 16.82
C SER A 6 -5.16 -11.11 16.54
N GLY A 7 -4.67 -10.49 15.46
CA GLY A 7 -3.24 -10.44 15.15
C GLY A 7 -2.44 -9.60 16.16
N ALA A 8 -2.89 -8.38 16.44
CA ALA A 8 -2.27 -7.50 17.43
C ALA A 8 -2.37 -8.09 18.85
N ASP A 9 -3.54 -8.61 19.24
CA ASP A 9 -3.76 -9.19 20.56
C ASP A 9 -2.82 -10.39 20.78
N LEU A 10 -2.68 -11.28 19.79
CA LEU A 10 -1.77 -12.42 19.88
C LEU A 10 -0.29 -12.00 19.98
N PHE A 11 0.13 -11.00 19.20
CA PHE A 11 1.51 -10.50 19.29
C PHE A 11 1.78 -9.83 20.64
N LEU A 12 0.81 -9.09 21.20
CA LEU A 12 0.92 -8.50 22.53
C LEU A 12 0.99 -9.58 23.63
N SER A 13 0.26 -10.68 23.52
CA SER A 13 0.39 -11.82 24.42
C SER A 13 1.74 -12.51 24.29
N TYR A 14 2.29 -12.62 23.08
CA TYR A 14 3.66 -13.10 22.88
C TYR A 14 4.70 -12.23 23.60
N LEU A 15 4.58 -10.89 23.50
CA LEU A 15 5.47 -9.96 24.22
C LEU A 15 5.36 -10.08 25.75
N GLN A 16 4.24 -10.59 26.26
CA GLN A 16 3.99 -10.85 27.69
C GLN A 16 4.42 -12.25 28.13
N GLY A 17 4.87 -13.11 27.19
CA GLY A 17 5.20 -14.50 27.46
C GLY A 17 4.00 -15.43 27.60
N GLU A 18 2.81 -14.98 27.20
CA GLU A 18 1.54 -15.74 27.28
C GLU A 18 1.25 -16.55 26.00
N ALA A 19 1.95 -16.23 24.91
CA ALA A 19 1.88 -16.94 23.64
C ALA A 19 3.30 -17.19 23.10
N THR A 20 3.42 -18.12 22.16
CA THR A 20 4.65 -18.47 21.47
C THR A 20 4.77 -17.73 20.14
N LEU A 21 6.01 -17.59 19.65
CA LEU A 21 6.25 -17.01 18.33
C LEU A 21 5.68 -17.89 17.20
N ASP A 22 5.60 -19.21 17.41
CA ASP A 22 5.02 -20.12 16.42
C ASP A 22 3.52 -19.87 16.27
N GLU A 23 2.80 -19.65 17.38
CA GLU A 23 1.39 -19.24 17.34
C GLU A 23 1.19 -17.91 16.60
N VAL A 24 2.08 -16.93 16.82
CA VAL A 24 2.06 -15.64 16.09
C VAL A 24 2.21 -15.87 14.59
N ILE A 25 3.19 -16.66 14.16
CA ILE A 25 3.47 -16.93 12.74
C ILE A 25 2.31 -17.70 12.09
N ASP A 26 1.70 -18.64 12.82
CA ASP A 26 0.59 -19.45 12.33
C ASP A 26 -0.75 -18.71 12.25
N HIS A 27 -0.85 -17.54 12.87
CA HIS A 27 -2.03 -16.71 12.79
C HIS A 27 -2.26 -16.20 11.35
N GLU A 28 -3.52 -16.18 10.92
CA GLU A 28 -3.93 -15.80 9.56
C GLU A 28 -3.32 -14.48 9.06
N ALA A 29 -3.32 -13.44 9.90
CA ALA A 29 -2.73 -12.14 9.58
C ALA A 29 -1.22 -12.22 9.25
N TYR A 30 -0.47 -13.03 10.00
CA TYR A 30 0.97 -13.15 9.81
C TYR A 30 1.29 -14.11 8.65
N ARG A 31 0.45 -15.11 8.37
CA ARG A 31 0.57 -15.89 7.12
C ARG A 31 0.47 -15.02 5.87
N VAL A 32 -0.39 -13.99 5.89
CA VAL A 32 -0.47 -13.00 4.80
C VAL A 32 0.84 -12.20 4.69
N VAL A 33 1.44 -11.80 5.82
CA VAL A 33 2.75 -11.13 5.84
C VAL A 33 3.85 -11.99 5.20
N PHE A 34 3.91 -13.27 5.54
CA PHE A 34 4.88 -14.20 4.95
C PHE A 34 4.62 -14.40 3.45
N SER A 35 3.35 -14.60 3.05
CA SER A 35 2.95 -14.74 1.65
C SER A 35 3.30 -13.50 0.81
N HIS A 36 3.05 -12.30 1.35
CA HIS A 36 3.44 -11.04 0.71
C HIS A 36 4.95 -10.98 0.49
N ARG A 37 5.75 -11.34 1.50
CA ARG A 37 7.19 -11.33 1.36
C ARG A 37 7.69 -12.35 0.32
N ASP A 38 7.10 -13.54 0.25
CA ASP A 38 7.42 -14.55 -0.76
C ASP A 38 7.08 -14.11 -2.20
N HIS A 39 6.09 -13.23 -2.35
CA HIS A 39 5.63 -12.71 -3.63
C HIS A 39 6.58 -11.61 -4.17
N TYR A 40 7.00 -10.68 -3.30
CA TYR A 40 7.78 -9.50 -3.68
C TYR A 40 9.28 -9.58 -3.34
N GLY A 41 9.73 -10.64 -2.67
CA GLY A 41 11.14 -10.81 -2.32
C GLY A 41 11.47 -12.22 -1.84
N ASN A 42 12.46 -12.30 -0.95
CA ASN A 42 12.83 -13.55 -0.29
C ASN A 42 12.01 -13.72 0.99
N GLY A 43 11.45 -14.90 1.21
CA GLY A 43 10.58 -15.24 2.33
C GLY A 43 11.13 -14.87 3.71
N LEU A 44 10.20 -14.67 4.64
CA LEU A 44 10.52 -14.41 6.05
C LEU A 44 10.82 -15.72 6.78
N THR A 45 11.71 -15.64 7.76
CA THR A 45 11.97 -16.71 8.71
C THR A 45 11.62 -16.27 10.13
N LYS A 46 11.40 -17.25 11.03
CA LYS A 46 11.24 -17.00 12.47
C LYS A 46 12.39 -16.16 13.05
N LYS A 47 13.62 -16.44 12.59
CA LYS A 47 14.83 -15.74 13.03
C LYS A 47 14.81 -14.26 12.66
N ASP A 48 14.18 -13.89 11.54
CA ASP A 48 14.07 -12.47 11.13
C ASP A 48 13.24 -11.66 12.13
N ILE A 49 12.20 -12.25 12.71
CA ILE A 49 11.37 -11.62 13.75
C ILE A 49 12.15 -11.50 15.06
N GLU A 50 12.80 -12.60 15.49
CA GLU A 50 13.62 -12.60 16.71
C GLU A 50 14.77 -11.59 16.65
N ASN A 51 15.42 -11.49 15.49
CA ASN A 51 16.50 -10.54 15.25
C ASN A 51 15.97 -9.09 15.19
N ALA A 52 14.83 -8.86 14.53
CA ALA A 52 14.19 -7.54 14.52
C ALA A 52 13.78 -7.06 15.92
N LEU A 53 13.31 -7.96 16.79
CA LEU A 53 13.03 -7.67 18.21
C LEU A 53 14.27 -7.24 19.00
N LYS A 54 15.46 -7.71 18.60
CA LYS A 54 16.76 -7.29 19.16
C LYS A 54 17.28 -5.98 18.53
N GLY A 55 16.55 -5.41 17.58
CA GLY A 55 16.95 -4.21 16.85
C GLY A 55 17.91 -4.46 15.70
N GLU A 56 18.11 -5.71 15.27
CA GLU A 56 18.91 -6.03 14.09
C GLU A 56 18.15 -5.67 12.81
N SER A 57 18.89 -5.32 11.75
CA SER A 57 18.30 -5.06 10.43
C SER A 57 17.91 -6.38 9.76
N THR A 58 16.61 -6.58 9.54
CA THR A 58 16.07 -7.77 8.86
C THR A 58 14.95 -7.38 7.88
N PRO A 59 14.53 -8.29 6.99
CA PRO A 59 13.34 -8.08 6.17
C PRO A 59 12.02 -7.97 6.96
N PHE A 60 12.01 -8.26 8.26
CA PHE A 60 10.88 -8.02 9.17
C PHE A 60 11.07 -6.68 9.90
N TYR A 61 10.80 -5.57 9.21
CA TYR A 61 10.98 -4.23 9.74
C TYR A 61 9.81 -3.81 10.65
N GLY A 62 9.69 -2.53 10.98
CA GLY A 62 8.54 -2.01 11.71
C GLY A 62 8.49 -2.33 13.21
N LEU A 63 9.55 -2.91 13.79
CA LEU A 63 9.70 -3.12 15.23
C LEU A 63 10.60 -2.09 15.93
N LYS A 64 11.09 -1.09 15.18
CA LYS A 64 11.91 0.00 15.73
C LYS A 64 11.16 0.68 16.88
N ASN A 65 11.86 0.91 17.99
CA ASN A 65 11.34 1.55 19.21
C ASN A 65 10.04 0.91 19.76
N LEU A 66 9.80 -0.38 19.49
CA LEU A 66 8.55 -1.06 19.87
C LEU A 66 8.23 -0.85 21.35
N ASN A 67 9.18 -1.10 22.26
CA ASN A 67 8.98 -0.98 23.70
C ASN A 67 8.53 0.43 24.13
N GLU A 68 9.10 1.47 23.52
CA GLU A 68 8.75 2.88 23.78
C GLU A 68 7.36 3.21 23.21
N ASN A 69 7.01 2.61 22.08
CA ASN A 69 5.75 2.86 21.39
C ASN A 69 4.57 2.02 21.94
N LEU A 70 4.79 0.98 22.75
CA LEU A 70 3.73 0.10 23.27
C LEU A 70 2.52 0.85 23.88
N PRO A 71 2.69 1.88 24.74
CA PRO A 71 1.55 2.64 25.26
C PRO A 71 0.77 3.36 24.16
N ARG A 72 1.47 3.86 23.14
CA ARG A 72 0.89 4.58 22.00
C ARG A 72 0.15 3.62 21.07
N ILE A 73 0.70 2.43 20.85
CA ILE A 73 0.04 1.32 20.12
C ILE A 73 -1.27 0.94 20.83
N LYS A 74 -1.26 0.76 22.15
CA LYS A 74 -2.47 0.46 22.92
C LYS A 74 -3.52 1.58 22.80
N ASN A 75 -3.10 2.84 22.84
CA ASN A 75 -4.00 3.97 22.62
C ASN A 75 -4.57 4.01 21.19
N LEU A 76 -3.75 3.70 20.19
CA LEU A 76 -4.18 3.57 18.80
C LEU A 76 -5.23 2.46 18.66
N ILE A 77 -5.01 1.28 19.23
CA ILE A 77 -5.99 0.17 19.25
C ILE A 77 -7.34 0.64 19.83
N ASN A 78 -7.32 1.32 20.97
CA ASN A 78 -8.55 1.85 21.59
C ASN A 78 -9.24 2.88 20.69
N THR A 79 -8.47 3.72 20.00
CA THR A 79 -8.99 4.70 19.04
C THR A 79 -9.65 4.00 17.86
N ILE A 80 -9.02 2.97 17.29
CA ILE A 80 -9.60 2.18 16.19
C ILE A 80 -10.91 1.53 16.66
N LYS A 81 -10.92 0.85 17.81
CA LYS A 81 -12.12 0.20 18.37
C LYS A 81 -13.27 1.20 18.57
N LYS A 82 -12.98 2.40 19.05
CA LYS A 82 -14.00 3.44 19.27
C LYS A 82 -14.61 3.96 17.96
N ASN A 83 -13.83 4.01 16.88
CA ASN A 83 -14.25 4.57 15.59
C ASN A 83 -14.58 3.51 14.53
N GLU A 84 -14.49 2.22 14.85
CA GLU A 84 -14.56 1.11 13.89
C GLU A 84 -15.77 1.20 12.95
N SER A 85 -16.97 1.42 13.50
CA SER A 85 -18.19 1.50 12.68
C SER A 85 -18.19 2.66 11.69
N GLU A 86 -17.67 3.83 12.10
CA GLU A 86 -17.57 5.01 11.25
C GLU A 86 -16.52 4.80 10.16
N TRP A 87 -15.36 4.26 10.53
CA TRP A 87 -14.26 4.01 9.61
C TRP A 87 -14.63 2.95 8.57
N ILE A 88 -15.29 1.85 8.96
CA ILE A 88 -15.80 0.87 8.00
C ILE A 88 -16.80 1.51 7.02
N LYS A 89 -17.65 2.44 7.50
CA LYS A 89 -18.59 3.17 6.65
C LYS A 89 -17.86 4.07 5.66
N ASP A 90 -16.84 4.81 6.10
CA ASP A 90 -16.01 5.64 5.23
C ASP A 90 -15.34 4.82 4.13
N VAL A 91 -14.70 3.71 4.51
CA VAL A 91 -14.02 2.82 3.56
C VAL A 91 -15.02 2.25 2.55
N SER A 92 -16.18 1.80 3.03
CA SER A 92 -17.25 1.27 2.17
C SER A 92 -17.77 2.33 1.20
N LYS A 93 -17.96 3.58 1.66
CA LYS A 93 -18.39 4.71 0.83
C LYS A 93 -17.38 4.99 -0.28
N VAL A 94 -16.09 5.02 0.03
CA VAL A 94 -15.02 5.24 -0.96
C VAL A 94 -15.10 4.19 -2.06
N PHE A 95 -15.08 2.91 -1.69
CA PHE A 95 -15.05 1.86 -2.71
C PHE A 95 -16.35 1.67 -3.46
N SER A 96 -17.51 1.91 -2.83
CA SER A 96 -18.80 1.82 -3.53
C SER A 96 -18.95 2.88 -4.62
N SER A 97 -18.14 3.94 -4.58
CA SER A 97 -18.09 4.92 -5.67
C SER A 97 -17.20 4.46 -6.84
N LEU A 98 -16.12 3.72 -6.56
CA LEU A 98 -15.13 3.29 -7.55
C LEU A 98 -15.50 1.96 -8.22
N LEU A 99 -16.07 1.02 -7.46
CA LEU A 99 -16.24 -0.37 -7.86
C LEU A 99 -17.67 -0.88 -7.56
N PRO A 100 -18.17 -1.86 -8.34
CA PRO A 100 -19.38 -2.61 -8.03
C PRO A 100 -19.31 -3.31 -6.66
N GLU A 101 -20.45 -3.48 -6.00
CA GLU A 101 -20.56 -4.02 -4.65
C GLU A 101 -19.99 -5.44 -4.53
N GLU A 102 -20.14 -6.28 -5.56
CA GLU A 102 -19.62 -7.65 -5.57
C GLU A 102 -18.11 -7.70 -5.32
N HIS A 103 -17.37 -6.68 -5.75
CA HIS A 103 -15.93 -6.60 -5.57
C HIS A 103 -15.52 -6.17 -4.16
N ILE A 104 -16.39 -5.57 -3.33
CA ILE A 104 -15.99 -4.87 -2.09
C ILE A 104 -16.19 -5.72 -0.83
N THR A 105 -16.78 -6.91 -0.98
CA THR A 105 -17.12 -7.80 0.14
C THR A 105 -15.93 -8.62 0.65
N ASN A 106 -16.06 -9.22 1.84
CA ASN A 106 -15.14 -10.23 2.38
C ASN A 106 -13.68 -9.79 2.65
N ILE A 107 -13.40 -8.49 2.81
CA ILE A 107 -12.08 -8.01 3.25
C ILE A 107 -12.02 -7.99 4.79
N THR A 108 -10.95 -8.57 5.36
CA THR A 108 -10.63 -8.46 6.79
C THR A 108 -9.40 -7.62 7.02
N VAL A 109 -9.52 -6.57 7.84
CA VAL A 109 -8.40 -5.74 8.26
C VAL A 109 -7.86 -6.30 9.58
N TYR A 110 -6.59 -6.65 9.62
CA TYR A 110 -5.85 -7.09 10.79
C TYR A 110 -4.86 -6.01 11.22
N PRO A 111 -5.14 -5.26 12.29
CA PRO A 111 -4.07 -4.61 13.03
C PRO A 111 -3.05 -5.66 13.48
N ILE A 112 -1.78 -5.46 13.15
CA ILE A 112 -0.64 -6.31 13.51
C ILE A 112 0.48 -5.47 14.14
N ILE A 113 1.52 -6.11 14.64
CA ILE A 113 2.75 -5.46 15.14
C ILE A 113 3.95 -5.99 14.35
N GLY A 114 4.72 -5.07 13.76
CA GLY A 114 5.88 -5.36 12.92
C GLY A 114 5.56 -5.44 11.43
N TYR A 115 6.60 -5.70 10.62
CA TYR A 115 6.62 -5.67 9.16
C TYR A 115 6.43 -4.25 8.55
N ASP A 116 5.80 -4.14 7.38
CA ASP A 116 5.54 -2.90 6.65
C ASP A 116 4.41 -2.06 7.25
N ALA A 117 4.28 -0.80 6.82
CA ALA A 117 3.21 0.11 7.20
C ALA A 117 1.82 -0.51 6.99
N GLY A 118 1.63 -1.19 5.86
CA GLY A 118 0.41 -1.88 5.49
C GLY A 118 0.71 -2.91 4.41
N ILE A 119 -0.13 -3.93 4.32
CA ILE A 119 -0.19 -4.84 3.17
C ILE A 119 -1.64 -5.18 2.86
N GLY A 120 -1.99 -5.21 1.58
CA GLY A 120 -3.25 -5.75 1.07
C GLY A 120 -3.02 -6.95 0.16
N LEU A 121 -3.43 -8.14 0.61
CA LEU A 121 -3.27 -9.39 -0.16
C LEU A 121 -4.26 -10.47 0.32
N HIS A 122 -4.76 -11.30 -0.58
CA HIS A 122 -5.62 -12.46 -0.30
C HIS A 122 -6.84 -12.16 0.58
N ASN A 123 -7.59 -11.12 0.23
CA ASN A 123 -8.76 -10.65 1.00
C ASN A 123 -8.44 -10.15 2.42
N ALA A 124 -7.16 -9.94 2.75
CA ALA A 124 -6.71 -9.46 4.03
C ALA A 124 -5.92 -8.15 3.87
N VAL A 125 -6.07 -7.27 4.84
CA VAL A 125 -5.27 -6.06 4.98
C VAL A 125 -4.56 -6.12 6.32
N CYS A 126 -3.23 -6.20 6.36
CA CYS A 126 -2.48 -6.23 7.62
C CYS A 126 -1.79 -4.88 7.85
N MET A 127 -2.12 -4.21 8.96
CA MET A 127 -1.70 -2.85 9.27
C MET A 127 -0.76 -2.84 10.47
N ASN A 128 0.50 -2.43 10.30
CA ASN A 128 1.46 -2.38 11.40
C ASN A 128 1.19 -1.20 12.34
N LEU A 129 0.71 -1.49 13.54
CA LEU A 129 0.39 -0.50 14.56
C LEU A 129 1.61 0.25 15.10
N ASN A 130 2.83 -0.27 14.93
CA ASN A 130 4.06 0.39 15.35
C ASN A 130 4.62 1.34 14.27
N TRP A 131 3.86 1.63 13.21
CA TRP A 131 4.27 2.62 12.22
C TRP A 131 4.05 4.05 12.73
N GLU A 132 5.10 4.87 12.65
CA GLU A 132 5.17 6.18 13.29
C GLU A 132 4.02 7.14 12.91
N PRO A 133 3.61 7.26 11.63
CA PRO A 133 2.45 8.07 11.26
C PRO A 133 1.15 7.66 11.95
N TYR A 134 0.85 6.37 12.13
CA TYR A 134 -0.41 5.95 12.78
C TYR A 134 -0.43 6.29 14.28
N VAL A 135 0.70 6.14 14.97
CA VAL A 135 0.79 6.47 16.40
C VAL A 135 0.87 7.99 16.64
N ASN A 136 1.21 8.77 15.63
CA ASN A 136 1.18 10.24 15.67
C ASN A 136 -0.21 10.80 15.31
N ASP A 137 -0.86 10.23 14.30
CA ASP A 137 -2.18 10.62 13.83
C ASP A 137 -3.01 9.37 13.46
N PRO A 138 -3.97 8.96 14.30
CA PRO A 138 -4.80 7.78 14.04
C PRO A 138 -5.60 7.84 12.73
N HIS A 139 -5.86 9.03 12.16
CA HIS A 139 -6.56 9.13 10.88
C HIS A 139 -5.73 8.55 9.73
N GLU A 140 -4.40 8.57 9.83
CA GLU A 140 -3.53 7.93 8.84
C GLU A 140 -3.80 6.43 8.75
N PHE A 141 -4.19 5.78 9.85
CA PHE A 141 -4.58 4.37 9.82
C PHE A 141 -5.82 4.14 8.95
N LEU A 142 -6.85 4.99 9.05
CA LEU A 142 -8.05 4.92 8.19
C LEU A 142 -7.68 5.06 6.71
N TYR A 143 -6.88 6.07 6.37
CA TYR A 143 -6.53 6.31 4.97
C TYR A 143 -5.66 5.21 4.39
N PHE A 144 -4.77 4.63 5.19
CA PHE A 144 -3.99 3.48 4.75
C PHE A 144 -4.83 2.19 4.68
N ILE A 145 -5.87 2.01 5.50
CA ILE A 145 -6.84 0.92 5.24
C ILE A 145 -7.42 1.05 3.84
N ILE A 146 -7.83 2.25 3.44
CA ILE A 146 -8.35 2.50 2.09
C ILE A 146 -7.27 2.19 1.04
N HIS A 147 -6.04 2.62 1.26
CA HIS A 147 -4.92 2.31 0.36
C HIS A 147 -4.73 0.79 0.19
N GLU A 148 -4.55 0.06 1.28
CA GLU A 148 -4.30 -1.39 1.24
C GLU A 148 -5.51 -2.20 0.77
N CYS A 149 -6.74 -1.75 1.08
CA CYS A 149 -7.94 -2.37 0.53
C CYS A 149 -7.96 -2.25 -0.99
N PHE A 150 -7.45 -1.16 -1.58
CA PHE A 150 -7.39 -1.06 -3.04
C PHE A 150 -6.52 -2.16 -3.64
N HIS A 151 -5.38 -2.52 -3.02
CA HIS A 151 -4.54 -3.63 -3.50
C HIS A 151 -5.29 -4.98 -3.49
N VAL A 152 -6.07 -5.24 -2.44
CA VAL A 152 -6.95 -6.43 -2.37
C VAL A 152 -8.01 -6.42 -3.47
N LEU A 153 -8.55 -5.25 -3.82
CA LEU A 153 -9.53 -5.14 -4.91
C LEU A 153 -8.86 -5.28 -6.28
N TYR A 154 -7.65 -4.76 -6.41
CA TYR A 154 -6.84 -4.86 -7.62
C TYR A 154 -6.47 -6.31 -7.93
N GLU A 155 -6.04 -7.12 -6.95
CA GLU A 155 -5.74 -8.55 -7.16
C GLU A 155 -6.96 -9.39 -7.57
N ARG A 156 -8.18 -8.92 -7.28
CA ARG A 156 -9.42 -9.60 -7.70
C ARG A 156 -9.73 -9.37 -9.17
N ILE A 157 -9.26 -8.24 -9.72
CA ILE A 157 -9.50 -7.82 -11.11
C ILE A 157 -8.32 -8.24 -11.99
N HIS A 158 -7.11 -8.10 -11.46
CA HIS A 158 -5.85 -8.25 -12.18
C HIS A 158 -5.00 -9.36 -11.59
N ARG A 159 -4.32 -10.09 -12.47
CA ARG A 159 -3.27 -11.03 -12.05
C ARG A 159 -1.94 -10.28 -11.92
N ILE A 160 -1.40 -10.23 -10.71
CA ILE A 160 -0.04 -9.75 -10.46
C ILE A 160 0.90 -10.97 -10.45
N PRO A 161 1.82 -11.11 -11.43
CA PRO A 161 2.81 -12.18 -11.39
C PRO A 161 3.82 -11.92 -10.24
N PRO A 162 4.45 -12.95 -9.65
CA PRO A 162 5.50 -12.72 -8.65
C PRO A 162 6.66 -11.91 -9.22
N LEU A 163 7.11 -10.87 -8.50
CA LEU A 163 8.18 -9.98 -8.98
C LEU A 163 9.48 -10.75 -9.26
N LYS A 164 9.76 -11.77 -8.46
CA LYS A 164 10.91 -12.65 -8.62
C LYS A 164 10.88 -13.48 -9.90
N GLU A 165 9.85 -13.45 -10.72
CA GLU A 165 9.80 -14.17 -12.02
C GLU A 165 10.16 -13.26 -13.20
N VAL A 166 10.24 -11.94 -12.99
CA VAL A 166 10.56 -10.98 -14.04
C VAL A 166 12.06 -11.00 -14.37
N ARG A 167 12.40 -11.16 -15.65
CA ARG A 167 13.80 -11.33 -16.10
C ARG A 167 14.20 -10.48 -17.31
N THR A 168 13.24 -9.89 -18.02
CA THR A 168 13.50 -9.17 -19.27
C THR A 168 13.20 -7.67 -19.11
N PRO A 169 13.74 -6.78 -19.96
CA PRO A 169 13.44 -5.35 -19.92
C PRO A 169 11.95 -5.09 -20.15
N SER A 170 11.35 -5.79 -21.12
CA SER A 170 9.90 -5.75 -21.35
C SER A 170 9.08 -6.19 -20.14
N GLY A 171 9.57 -7.18 -19.40
CA GLY A 171 8.96 -7.63 -18.15
C GLY A 171 9.07 -6.57 -17.06
N TRP A 172 10.21 -5.89 -16.93
CA TRP A 172 10.39 -4.78 -16.00
C TRP A 172 9.46 -3.62 -16.30
N LEU A 173 9.35 -3.21 -17.57
CA LEU A 173 8.42 -2.16 -17.97
C LEU A 173 6.96 -2.56 -17.68
N SER A 174 6.56 -3.77 -18.06
CA SER A 174 5.18 -4.24 -17.81
C SER A 174 4.86 -4.26 -16.32
N TYR A 175 5.81 -4.70 -15.48
CA TYR A 175 5.63 -4.72 -14.03
C TYR A 175 5.65 -3.31 -13.43
N PHE A 176 6.42 -2.38 -13.99
CA PHE A 176 6.40 -0.98 -13.60
C PHE A 176 5.03 -0.38 -13.87
N ASN A 177 4.44 -0.66 -15.03
CA ASN A 177 3.10 -0.22 -15.39
C ASN A 177 2.05 -0.75 -14.39
N ILE A 178 2.16 -2.02 -13.97
CA ILE A 178 1.31 -2.60 -12.91
C ILE A 178 1.41 -1.77 -11.63
N PHE A 179 2.63 -1.45 -11.16
CA PHE A 179 2.79 -0.62 -9.96
C PHE A 179 2.25 0.79 -10.15
N VAL A 180 2.44 1.42 -11.32
CA VAL A 180 1.94 2.78 -11.57
C VAL A 180 0.42 2.83 -11.48
N GLN A 181 -0.26 1.85 -12.08
CA GLN A 181 -1.72 1.76 -11.98
C GLN A 181 -2.14 1.41 -10.55
N ASN A 182 -1.63 0.32 -9.99
CA ASN A 182 -2.04 -0.17 -8.67
C ASN A 182 -1.80 0.87 -7.56
N GLU A 183 -0.57 1.40 -7.46
CA GLU A 183 -0.23 2.42 -6.46
C GLU A 183 -0.89 3.76 -6.73
N GLY A 184 -1.01 4.13 -8.01
CA GLY A 184 -1.69 5.36 -8.40
C GLY A 184 -3.14 5.41 -7.91
N TYR A 185 -3.88 4.33 -8.13
CA TYR A 185 -5.24 4.21 -7.62
C TYR A 185 -5.29 4.03 -6.10
N ALA A 186 -4.35 3.31 -5.48
CA ALA A 186 -4.31 3.15 -4.03
C ALA A 186 -4.07 4.48 -3.30
N VAL A 187 -3.29 5.41 -3.88
CA VAL A 187 -3.13 6.78 -3.36
C VAL A 187 -4.32 7.67 -3.73
N TYR A 188 -4.92 7.48 -4.90
CA TYR A 188 -6.10 8.24 -5.33
C TYR A 188 -7.36 7.87 -4.52
N ALA A 189 -7.57 6.61 -4.16
CA ALA A 189 -8.78 6.14 -3.48
C ALA A 189 -9.12 6.93 -2.19
N PRO A 190 -8.18 7.19 -1.26
CA PRO A 190 -8.45 8.03 -0.09
C PRO A 190 -8.40 9.55 -0.36
N LEU A 191 -8.00 10.01 -1.56
CA LEU A 191 -7.71 11.42 -1.85
C LEU A 191 -8.89 12.34 -1.54
N HIS A 192 -10.06 12.06 -2.11
CA HIS A 192 -11.26 12.89 -1.91
C HIS A 192 -11.65 13.00 -0.44
N LEU A 193 -11.58 11.89 0.32
CA LEU A 193 -11.87 11.89 1.75
C LEU A 193 -10.81 12.67 2.56
N ARG A 194 -9.54 12.65 2.13
CA ARG A 194 -8.48 13.47 2.72
C ARG A 194 -8.69 14.95 2.44
N GLU A 195 -9.08 15.32 1.22
CA GLU A 195 -9.39 16.70 0.85
C GLU A 195 -10.59 17.23 1.65
N GLU A 196 -11.69 16.47 1.71
CA GLU A 196 -12.89 16.81 2.50
C GLU A 196 -12.56 17.09 3.98
N ARG A 197 -11.58 16.38 4.54
CA ARG A 197 -11.16 16.49 5.94
C ARG A 197 -9.92 17.35 6.16
N ASN A 198 -9.32 17.90 5.10
CA ASN A 198 -8.05 18.62 5.14
C ASN A 198 -6.89 17.81 5.79
N HIS A 199 -6.81 16.51 5.49
CA HIS A 199 -5.81 15.57 6.02
C HIS A 199 -4.75 15.21 4.94
N LEU A 200 -4.03 16.24 4.48
CA LEU A 200 -3.07 16.16 3.36
C LEU A 200 -1.60 16.22 3.81
N LYS A 201 -1.32 15.89 5.08
CA LYS A 201 0.03 15.96 5.66
C LYS A 201 0.93 14.79 5.26
N ASP A 202 0.36 13.67 4.80
CA ASP A 202 1.16 12.56 4.29
C ASP A 202 2.03 13.01 3.10
N ARG A 203 3.24 12.45 3.04
CA ARG A 203 4.32 12.89 2.15
C ARG A 203 3.95 12.84 0.67
N ASP A 204 3.03 11.97 0.27
CA ASP A 204 2.64 11.82 -1.13
C ASP A 204 1.68 12.94 -1.53
N TYR A 205 0.73 13.31 -0.66
CA TYR A 205 -0.18 14.44 -0.88
C TYR A 205 0.55 15.78 -0.82
N VAL A 206 1.52 15.95 0.08
CA VAL A 206 2.35 17.17 0.09
C VAL A 206 3.04 17.41 -1.25
N VAL A 207 3.44 16.35 -1.98
CA VAL A 207 3.98 16.47 -3.35
C VAL A 207 2.88 16.72 -4.37
N LEU A 208 1.78 15.96 -4.33
CA LEU A 208 0.67 16.08 -5.28
C LEU A 208 0.01 17.47 -5.33
N PHE A 209 0.11 18.23 -4.24
CA PHE A 209 -0.42 19.59 -4.14
C PHE A 209 0.65 20.69 -4.28
N ASP A 210 1.90 20.33 -4.55
CA ASP A 210 2.97 21.26 -4.90
C ASP A 210 3.29 21.12 -6.40
N GLU A 211 2.83 22.09 -7.19
CA GLU A 211 2.94 22.08 -8.66
C GLU A 211 4.38 21.88 -9.14
N ARG A 212 5.35 22.53 -8.49
CA ARG A 212 6.76 22.40 -8.89
C ARG A 212 7.27 20.99 -8.64
N ARG A 213 6.96 20.43 -7.46
CA ARG A 213 7.43 19.10 -7.09
C ARG A 213 6.77 18.01 -7.93
N ILE A 214 5.46 18.10 -8.20
CA ILE A 214 4.82 17.08 -9.04
C ILE A 214 5.34 17.12 -10.48
N GLU A 215 5.69 18.28 -11.03
CA GLU A 215 6.32 18.37 -12.36
C GLU A 215 7.73 17.76 -12.39
N GLU A 216 8.52 17.95 -11.32
CA GLU A 216 9.81 17.26 -11.16
C GLU A 216 9.64 15.73 -11.15
N HIS A 217 8.61 15.23 -10.46
CA HIS A 217 8.30 13.80 -10.42
C HIS A 217 7.79 13.27 -11.77
N ILE A 218 6.95 14.03 -12.48
CA ILE A 218 6.49 13.66 -13.82
C ILE A 218 7.68 13.54 -14.77
N LYS A 219 8.62 14.49 -14.72
CA LYS A 219 9.84 14.42 -15.52
C LYS A 219 10.64 13.14 -15.21
N GLY A 220 10.90 12.86 -13.94
CA GLY A 220 11.63 11.64 -13.54
C GLY A 220 10.90 10.35 -13.91
N PHE A 221 9.56 10.37 -13.91
CA PHE A 221 8.74 9.25 -14.38
C PHE A 221 8.90 8.98 -15.88
N LEU A 222 8.83 10.03 -16.72
CA LEU A 222 9.01 9.89 -18.16
C LEU A 222 10.43 9.40 -18.50
N GLU A 223 11.45 9.93 -17.83
CA GLU A 223 12.83 9.46 -17.96
C GLU A 223 12.97 7.98 -17.56
N THR A 224 12.25 7.54 -16.52
CA THR A 224 12.24 6.13 -16.07
C THR A 224 11.59 5.21 -17.11
N LEU A 225 10.49 5.63 -17.73
CA LEU A 225 9.83 4.85 -18.79
C LEU A 225 10.78 4.62 -19.98
N GLU A 226 11.42 5.68 -20.48
CA GLU A 226 12.39 5.58 -21.58
C GLU A 226 13.59 4.68 -21.21
N PHE A 227 14.06 4.77 -19.96
CA PHE A 227 15.17 3.97 -19.47
C PHE A 227 14.85 2.47 -19.41
N PHE A 228 13.64 2.09 -18.96
CA PHE A 228 13.21 0.70 -18.83
C PHE A 228 13.01 0.01 -20.18
N GLU A 229 12.66 0.75 -21.23
CA GLU A 229 12.55 0.21 -22.59
C GLU A 229 13.92 -0.24 -23.15
N GLN A 230 15.00 0.40 -22.71
CA GLN A 230 16.32 0.27 -23.34
C GLN A 230 17.34 -0.48 -22.48
N THR A 231 17.04 -0.71 -21.19
CA THR A 231 18.04 -1.17 -20.22
C THR A 231 17.61 -2.45 -19.50
N GLN A 232 18.52 -3.42 -19.47
CA GLN A 232 18.40 -4.57 -18.57
C GLN A 232 18.87 -4.17 -17.17
N LEU A 233 17.99 -4.33 -16.18
CA LEU A 233 18.29 -4.06 -14.78
C LEU A 233 18.47 -5.34 -13.99
N THR A 234 19.29 -5.25 -12.94
CA THR A 234 19.23 -6.16 -11.80
C THR A 234 17.95 -5.91 -10.99
N PHE A 235 17.56 -6.89 -10.17
CA PHE A 235 16.41 -6.76 -9.29
C PHE A 235 16.54 -5.58 -8.31
N ASP A 236 17.73 -5.37 -7.76
CA ASP A 236 17.96 -4.30 -6.78
C ASP A 236 17.89 -2.91 -7.43
N GLU A 237 18.45 -2.75 -8.63
CA GLU A 237 18.32 -1.52 -9.42
C GLU A 237 16.86 -1.23 -9.74
N TYR A 238 16.11 -2.24 -10.18
CA TYR A 238 14.68 -2.10 -10.48
C TYR A 238 13.88 -1.68 -9.23
N CYS A 239 14.13 -2.32 -8.08
CA CYS A 239 13.51 -1.96 -6.81
C CYS A 239 13.80 -0.52 -6.39
N HIS A 240 14.99 0.01 -6.70
CA HIS A 240 15.33 1.41 -6.42
C HIS A 240 14.44 2.40 -7.18
N TYR A 241 14.07 2.10 -8.43
CA TYR A 241 13.19 2.98 -9.22
C TYR A 241 11.73 2.95 -8.76
N ILE A 242 11.22 1.80 -8.32
CA ILE A 242 9.83 1.69 -7.84
C ILE A 242 9.67 2.20 -6.41
N PHE A 243 10.54 1.75 -5.50
CA PHE A 243 10.43 2.01 -4.06
C PHE A 243 11.32 3.17 -3.58
N GLY A 244 12.01 3.82 -4.52
CA GLY A 244 12.91 4.94 -4.23
C GLY A 244 12.21 6.16 -3.63
N PRO A 245 12.99 7.16 -3.19
CA PRO A 245 12.49 8.33 -2.46
C PRO A 245 11.49 9.19 -3.26
N MET A 246 11.57 9.14 -4.59
CA MET A 246 10.62 9.83 -5.46
C MET A 246 9.25 9.19 -5.47
N ARG A 247 9.11 7.87 -5.19
CA ARG A 247 7.82 7.16 -5.20
C ARG A 247 7.01 7.47 -6.46
N LEU A 248 7.65 7.32 -7.62
CA LEU A 248 7.09 7.76 -8.91
C LEU A 248 5.77 7.04 -9.22
N THR A 249 5.70 5.73 -8.96
CA THR A 249 4.50 4.92 -9.17
C THR A 249 3.30 5.41 -8.35
N TYR A 250 3.53 5.82 -7.10
CA TYR A 250 2.52 6.37 -6.20
C TYR A 250 2.05 7.76 -6.64
N ARG A 251 3.00 8.70 -6.76
CA ARG A 251 2.69 10.12 -6.93
C ARG A 251 2.29 10.44 -8.36
N VAL A 252 3.06 9.97 -9.34
CA VAL A 252 2.74 10.20 -10.74
C VAL A 252 1.57 9.33 -11.19
N GLY A 253 1.45 8.10 -10.66
CA GLY A 253 0.26 7.27 -10.86
C GLY A 253 -1.01 7.97 -10.37
N CYS A 254 -1.02 8.51 -9.15
CA CYS A 254 -2.17 9.25 -8.62
C CYS A 254 -2.45 10.52 -9.42
N GLU A 255 -1.42 11.29 -9.79
CA GLU A 255 -1.59 12.47 -10.62
C GLU A 255 -2.15 12.13 -12.01
N LEU A 256 -1.75 10.99 -12.59
CA LEU A 256 -2.35 10.50 -13.82
C LEU A 256 -3.85 10.22 -13.65
N VAL A 257 -4.25 9.55 -12.56
CA VAL A 257 -5.68 9.32 -12.25
C VAL A 257 -6.44 10.65 -12.06
N ARG A 258 -5.85 11.62 -11.35
CA ARG A 258 -6.45 12.97 -11.22
C ARG A 258 -6.60 13.67 -12.57
N ARG A 259 -5.64 13.52 -13.49
CA ARG A 259 -5.74 14.07 -14.85
C ARG A 259 -6.82 13.37 -15.67
N ILE A 260 -6.96 12.05 -15.55
CA ILE A 260 -8.07 11.29 -16.16
C ILE A 260 -9.41 11.84 -15.68
N GLU A 261 -9.57 12.02 -14.36
CA GLU A 261 -10.79 12.58 -13.78
C GLU A 261 -11.09 13.98 -14.32
N ARG A 262 -10.09 14.88 -14.33
CA ARG A 262 -10.25 16.25 -14.83
C ARG A 262 -10.56 16.33 -16.32
N SER A 263 -9.97 15.46 -17.14
CA SER A 263 -10.12 15.50 -18.60
C SER A 263 -11.34 14.73 -19.12
N TYR A 264 -11.71 13.63 -18.47
CA TYR A 264 -12.70 12.68 -18.98
C TYR A 264 -13.79 12.30 -17.97
N GLY A 265 -13.72 12.82 -16.75
CA GLY A 265 -14.69 12.59 -15.68
C GLY A 265 -14.48 11.27 -14.92
N PHE A 266 -15.24 11.14 -13.82
CA PHE A 266 -15.12 10.02 -12.88
C PHE A 266 -15.43 8.64 -13.49
N GLU A 267 -16.33 8.55 -14.48
CA GLU A 267 -16.57 7.27 -15.16
C GLU A 267 -15.36 6.78 -15.96
N ALA A 268 -14.47 7.67 -16.42
CA ALA A 268 -13.21 7.26 -17.04
C ALA A 268 -12.22 6.67 -16.02
N VAL A 269 -12.21 7.23 -14.80
CA VAL A 269 -11.45 6.68 -13.66
C VAL A 269 -11.91 5.24 -13.38
N LYS A 270 -13.22 5.02 -13.26
CA LYS A 270 -13.77 3.68 -13.02
C LYS A 270 -13.41 2.68 -14.13
N ARG A 271 -13.55 3.08 -15.40
CA ARG A 271 -13.12 2.24 -16.54
C ARG A 271 -11.63 1.94 -16.51
N GLY A 272 -10.81 2.92 -16.11
CA GLY A 272 -9.37 2.78 -16.02
C GLY A 272 -8.91 1.73 -15.01
N ILE A 273 -9.72 1.39 -14.00
CA ILE A 273 -9.42 0.30 -13.06
C ILE A 273 -9.43 -1.06 -13.76
N TYR A 274 -10.24 -1.25 -14.80
CA TYR A 274 -10.42 -2.54 -15.49
C TYR A 274 -9.49 -2.75 -16.69
N LEU A 275 -8.71 -1.73 -17.07
CA LEU A 275 -7.72 -1.86 -18.14
C LEU A 275 -6.51 -2.64 -17.61
N ASP A 276 -5.94 -3.51 -18.45
CA ASP A 276 -4.59 -4.03 -18.21
C ASP A 276 -3.60 -2.87 -18.05
N ALA A 277 -2.58 -3.01 -17.23
CA ALA A 277 -1.70 -1.89 -16.87
C ALA A 277 -0.98 -1.25 -18.07
N ASP A 278 -0.57 -2.05 -19.05
CA ASP A 278 0.03 -1.55 -20.29
C ASP A 278 -1.00 -0.78 -21.14
N GLN A 279 -2.25 -1.25 -21.17
CA GLN A 279 -3.35 -0.55 -21.84
C GLN A 279 -3.69 0.75 -21.11
N PHE A 280 -3.71 0.74 -19.78
CA PHE A 280 -3.95 1.92 -18.96
C PHE A 280 -2.92 3.01 -19.26
N LEU A 281 -1.62 2.68 -19.24
CA LEU A 281 -0.59 3.68 -19.56
C LEU A 281 -0.58 4.09 -21.02
N SER A 282 -0.71 3.17 -21.98
CA SER A 282 -0.78 3.56 -23.41
C SER A 282 -2.00 4.45 -23.72
N THR A 283 -3.10 4.30 -22.98
CA THR A 283 -4.32 5.10 -23.16
C THR A 283 -4.19 6.50 -22.54
N TYR A 284 -3.47 6.65 -21.43
CA TYR A 284 -3.56 7.87 -20.62
C TYR A 284 -2.23 8.60 -20.37
N HIS A 285 -1.05 8.00 -20.59
CA HIS A 285 0.22 8.67 -20.25
C HIS A 285 0.41 10.01 -20.98
N HIS A 286 -0.22 10.21 -22.14
CA HIS A 286 -0.19 11.47 -22.89
C HIS A 286 -0.78 12.65 -22.11
N LEU A 287 -1.53 12.40 -21.04
CA LEU A 287 -2.00 13.44 -20.13
C LEU A 287 -0.87 14.00 -19.26
N LEU A 288 0.25 13.29 -19.11
CA LEU A 288 1.41 13.74 -18.31
C LEU A 288 2.30 14.71 -19.09
N THR A 289 2.26 14.65 -20.42
CA THR A 289 3.01 15.59 -21.27
C THR A 289 2.19 16.85 -21.50
N LYS A 290 2.76 18.02 -21.23
CA LYS A 290 2.15 19.30 -21.59
C LYS A 290 2.07 19.38 -23.12
N LYS A 291 0.91 19.76 -23.65
CA LYS A 291 0.82 20.32 -25.01
C LYS A 291 1.40 21.73 -25.02
#